data_AF-A0A7J4XE05-F1
#
_entry.id   AF-A0A7J4XE05-F1
#
_cell.length_a   1.000
_cell.length_b   1.000
_cell.length_c   1.000
_cell.angle_alpha   90.00
_cell.angle_beta   90.00
_cell.angle_gamma   90.00
#
_symmetry.space_group_name_H-M   'P 1'
#
loop_
_entity.id
_entity.type
_entity.pdbx_description
1 polymer ?
#
loop_
_entity_poly.entity_id
_entity_poly.type
_entity_poly.pdbx_seq_one_letter_code
_entity_poly.pdbx_strand_id
1 'polypeptide(L)'
;MDTILPFALLCFTSFFTLTNPLGTMPVFLTMTHGMTDKERQSVVKRATIVSFITLMVFVFAGQFLFKFFGISTNGFRIAGGVIIFKIGFDMLQARYTPMKLKDEEIKTYADDISITPLAIPMLCGPGAIANAIVLMQDAHTIEMKSTLIGMIALIYFITFLILRASTRLVKILGETGNNVMMRLMGLILMVIAVECFVSGLKPILVGILKEGMM
;
A
#
# COMPACT_ATOMS: atom_id res chain seq x y z
N MET A 1 -21.29 -19.77 -13.29
CA MET A 1 -20.31 -19.98 -14.38
C MET A 1 -18.96 -19.69 -13.75
N ASP A 2 -18.54 -20.58 -12.86
CA ASP A 2 -17.56 -20.25 -11.83
C ASP A 2 -16.18 -20.71 -12.29
N THR A 3 -15.74 -20.14 -13.41
CA THR A 3 -14.40 -20.45 -13.90
C THR A 3 -13.40 -19.72 -13.02
N ILE A 4 -12.48 -20.50 -12.44
CA ILE A 4 -11.39 -20.04 -11.58
C ILE A 4 -10.55 -18.96 -12.28
N LEU A 5 -10.47 -19.01 -13.61
CA LEU A 5 -9.69 -18.10 -14.43
C LEU A 5 -10.21 -16.63 -14.36
N PRO A 6 -11.49 -16.32 -14.61
CA PRO A 6 -12.05 -14.99 -14.34
C PRO A 6 -11.79 -14.48 -12.92
N PHE A 7 -11.95 -15.34 -11.90
CA PHE A 7 -11.71 -14.94 -10.52
C PHE A 7 -10.22 -14.62 -10.28
N ALA A 8 -9.31 -15.44 -10.82
CA ALA A 8 -7.87 -15.20 -10.76
C ALA A 8 -7.47 -13.88 -11.43
N LEU A 9 -8.03 -13.60 -12.63
CA LEU A 9 -7.80 -12.35 -13.35
C LEU A 9 -8.35 -11.14 -12.59
N LEU A 10 -9.52 -11.27 -11.97
CA LEU A 10 -10.08 -10.23 -11.10
C LEU A 10 -9.17 -9.95 -9.90
N CYS A 11 -8.70 -10.99 -9.21
CA CYS A 11 -7.75 -10.84 -8.10
C CYS A 11 -6.47 -10.15 -8.57
N PHE A 12 -5.87 -10.65 -9.67
CA PHE A 12 -4.64 -10.11 -10.23
C PHE A 12 -4.77 -8.62 -10.57
N THR A 13 -5.76 -8.26 -11.38
CA THR A 13 -5.97 -6.87 -11.82
C THR A 13 -6.29 -5.95 -10.66
N SER A 14 -7.11 -6.40 -9.71
CA SER A 14 -7.45 -5.62 -8.52
C SER A 14 -6.23 -5.34 -7.64
N PHE A 15 -5.47 -6.37 -7.27
CA PHE A 15 -4.31 -6.18 -6.40
C PHE A 15 -3.17 -5.46 -7.11
N PHE A 16 -2.93 -5.73 -8.40
CA PHE A 16 -1.93 -4.98 -9.16
C PHE A 16 -2.26 -3.47 -9.19
N THR A 17 -3.53 -3.14 -9.38
CA THR A 17 -4.01 -1.74 -9.40
C THR A 17 -3.95 -1.10 -8.01
N LEU A 18 -4.40 -1.81 -6.97
CA LEU A 18 -4.47 -1.29 -5.61
C LEU A 18 -3.09 -1.15 -4.95
N THR A 19 -2.20 -2.12 -5.13
CA THR A 19 -0.81 -2.05 -4.63
C THR A 19 0.03 -1.08 -5.48
N ASN A 20 -0.35 -0.86 -6.74
CA ASN A 20 0.30 0.06 -7.68
C ASN A 20 1.84 0.05 -7.57
N PRO A 21 2.50 -1.07 -7.87
CA PRO A 21 3.93 -1.22 -7.66
C PRO A 21 4.74 -0.25 -8.53
N LEU A 22 4.22 0.12 -9.71
CA LEU A 22 4.83 1.12 -10.59
C LEU A 22 4.77 2.52 -9.96
N GLY A 23 3.60 2.94 -9.44
CA GLY A 23 3.43 4.23 -8.76
C GLY A 23 4.15 4.30 -7.41
N THR A 24 4.41 3.16 -6.78
CA THR A 24 5.18 3.10 -5.52
C THR A 24 6.70 3.22 -5.77
N MET A 25 7.19 2.95 -7.00
CA MET A 25 8.61 3.05 -7.31
C MET A 25 9.22 4.41 -6.94
N PRO A 26 8.69 5.58 -7.40
CA PRO A 26 9.37 6.84 -7.20
C PRO A 26 9.34 7.27 -5.73
N VAL A 27 8.30 6.87 -4.99
CA VAL A 27 8.24 7.06 -3.53
C VAL A 27 9.35 6.25 -2.85
N PHE A 28 9.48 4.98 -3.19
CA PHE A 28 10.56 4.14 -2.67
C PHE A 28 11.95 4.73 -2.97
N LEU A 29 12.19 5.20 -4.20
CA LEU A 29 13.48 5.80 -4.57
C LEU A 29 13.75 7.09 -3.78
N THR A 30 12.72 7.88 -3.56
CA THR A 30 12.77 9.11 -2.77
C THR A 30 13.12 8.83 -1.30
N MET A 31 12.43 7.86 -0.69
CA MET A 31 12.61 7.52 0.74
C MET A 31 13.93 6.79 1.01
N THR A 32 14.47 6.10 0.00
CA THR A 32 15.77 5.43 0.09
C THR A 32 16.92 6.23 -0.53
N HIS A 33 16.73 7.54 -0.70
CA HIS A 33 17.80 8.43 -1.12
C HIS A 33 18.93 8.44 -0.08
N GLY A 34 20.19 8.45 -0.53
CA GLY A 34 21.37 8.38 0.34
C GLY A 34 21.73 6.97 0.86
N MET A 35 20.85 5.98 0.73
CA MET A 35 21.15 4.59 1.10
C MET A 35 22.03 3.87 0.08
N THR A 36 22.81 2.91 0.56
CA THR A 36 23.56 1.96 -0.28
C THR A 36 22.61 0.98 -0.99
N ASP A 37 23.09 0.36 -2.07
CA ASP A 37 22.30 -0.65 -2.80
C ASP A 37 21.92 -1.84 -1.90
N LYS A 38 22.76 -2.22 -0.93
CA LYS A 38 22.46 -3.31 0.01
C LYS A 38 21.30 -2.95 0.96
N GLU A 39 21.30 -1.74 1.50
CA GLU A 39 20.23 -1.24 2.37
C GLU A 39 18.91 -1.12 1.62
N ARG A 40 18.94 -0.60 0.39
CA ARG A 40 17.75 -0.55 -0.47
C ARG A 40 17.13 -1.93 -0.69
N GLN A 41 17.93 -2.94 -1.00
CA GLN A 41 17.44 -4.30 -1.19
C GLN A 41 16.84 -4.88 0.10
N SER A 42 17.41 -4.53 1.26
CA SER A 42 16.84 -4.89 2.57
C SER A 42 15.47 -4.23 2.77
N VAL A 43 15.33 -2.94 2.48
CA VAL A 43 14.07 -2.19 2.57
C VAL A 43 13.01 -2.80 1.65
N VAL A 44 13.34 -3.08 0.38
CA VAL A 44 12.41 -3.71 -0.57
C VAL A 44 11.93 -5.07 -0.04
N LYS A 45 12.87 -5.91 0.41
CA LYS A 45 12.54 -7.25 0.93
C LYS A 45 11.66 -7.15 2.17
N ARG A 46 12.01 -6.30 3.13
CA ARG A 46 11.22 -6.09 4.35
C ARG A 46 9.84 -5.55 4.03
N ALA A 47 9.75 -4.49 3.21
CA ALA A 47 8.48 -3.86 2.89
C ALA A 47 7.51 -4.83 2.22
N THR A 48 7.96 -5.55 1.19
CA THR A 48 7.13 -6.54 0.47
C THR A 48 6.69 -7.71 1.36
N ILE A 49 7.57 -8.23 2.22
CA ILE A 49 7.23 -9.30 3.17
C ILE A 49 6.22 -8.80 4.21
N VAL A 50 6.45 -7.63 4.80
CA VAL A 50 5.55 -7.04 5.81
C VAL A 50 4.18 -6.77 5.19
N SER A 51 4.11 -6.22 3.97
CA SER A 51 2.85 -6.01 3.27
C SER A 51 2.11 -7.31 2.97
N PHE A 52 2.82 -8.33 2.49
CA PHE A 52 2.24 -9.65 2.23
C PHE A 52 1.68 -10.26 3.52
N ILE A 53 2.48 -10.33 4.59
CA ILE A 53 2.05 -10.89 5.88
C ILE A 53 0.85 -10.10 6.43
N THR A 54 0.91 -8.77 6.39
CA THR A 54 -0.20 -7.91 6.85
C THR A 54 -1.47 -8.21 6.08
N LEU A 55 -1.40 -8.30 4.74
CA LEU A 55 -2.58 -8.59 3.93
C LEU A 55 -3.13 -10.00 4.25
N MET A 56 -2.26 -10.99 4.41
CA MET A 56 -2.66 -12.35 4.80
C MET A 56 -3.34 -12.39 6.17
N VAL A 57 -2.85 -11.63 7.16
CA VAL A 57 -3.50 -11.48 8.46
C VAL A 57 -4.92 -10.92 8.28
N PHE A 58 -5.10 -9.87 7.48
CA PHE A 58 -6.43 -9.32 7.23
C PHE A 58 -7.34 -10.24 6.39
N VAL A 59 -6.80 -11.02 5.46
CA VAL A 59 -7.58 -12.03 4.71
C VAL A 59 -8.22 -13.04 5.65
N PHE A 60 -7.46 -13.55 6.63
CA PHE A 60 -7.97 -14.57 7.56
C PHE A 60 -8.71 -14.00 8.78
N ALA A 61 -8.20 -12.91 9.36
CA ALA A 61 -8.71 -12.34 10.61
C ALA A 61 -9.56 -11.07 10.41
N GLY A 62 -9.54 -10.45 9.23
CA GLY A 62 -10.11 -9.11 9.02
C GLY A 62 -11.60 -9.04 9.28
N GLN A 63 -12.38 -10.04 8.86
CA GLN A 63 -13.82 -10.09 9.16
C GLN A 63 -14.09 -10.19 10.66
N PHE A 64 -13.33 -11.04 11.35
CA PHE A 64 -13.46 -11.22 12.79
C PHE A 64 -13.09 -9.92 13.53
N LEU A 65 -11.97 -9.30 13.17
CA LEU A 65 -11.53 -8.02 13.74
C LEU A 65 -12.59 -6.93 13.54
N PHE A 66 -13.10 -6.77 12.32
CA PHE A 66 -14.07 -5.73 12.01
C PHE A 66 -15.39 -5.95 12.72
N LYS A 67 -15.85 -7.20 12.81
CA LYS A 67 -17.06 -7.55 13.58
C LYS A 67 -16.87 -7.36 15.08
N PHE A 68 -15.72 -7.75 15.62
CA PHE A 68 -15.42 -7.65 17.06
C PHE A 68 -15.35 -6.19 17.53
N PHE A 69 -14.67 -5.33 16.77
CA PHE A 69 -14.58 -3.90 17.09
C PHE A 69 -15.77 -3.07 16.60
N GLY A 70 -16.70 -3.65 15.84
CA GLY A 70 -17.79 -2.92 15.20
C GLY A 70 -17.32 -1.90 14.16
N ILE A 71 -16.15 -2.12 13.55
CA ILE A 71 -15.53 -1.20 12.58
C ILE A 71 -15.89 -1.64 11.17
N SER A 72 -16.24 -0.69 10.30
CA SER A 72 -16.47 -0.97 8.88
C SER A 72 -15.17 -0.89 8.06
N THR A 73 -15.13 -1.63 6.96
CA THR A 73 -14.10 -1.48 5.91
C THR A 73 -13.98 -0.02 5.43
N ASN A 74 -15.10 0.70 5.40
CA ASN A 74 -15.17 2.12 5.04
C ASN A 74 -14.49 3.02 6.07
N GLY A 75 -14.67 2.77 7.37
CA GLY A 75 -13.96 3.49 8.44
C GLY A 75 -12.44 3.29 8.34
N PHE A 76 -12.00 2.07 8.03
CA PHE A 76 -10.57 1.78 7.80
C PHE A 76 -10.00 2.55 6.60
N ARG A 77 -10.77 2.71 5.51
CA ARG A 77 -10.40 3.54 4.36
C ARG A 77 -10.22 5.01 4.70
N ILE A 78 -11.11 5.56 5.53
CA ILE A 78 -11.03 6.94 6.02
C ILE A 78 -9.76 7.12 6.87
N ALA A 79 -9.55 6.27 7.88
CA ALA A 79 -8.39 6.36 8.77
C ALA A 79 -7.05 6.18 8.02
N GLY A 80 -6.97 5.20 7.12
CA GLY A 80 -5.80 5.01 6.27
C GLY A 80 -5.55 6.20 5.34
N GLY A 81 -6.62 6.81 4.81
CA GLY A 81 -6.55 8.07 4.06
C GLY A 81 -5.89 9.20 4.86
N VAL A 82 -6.27 9.40 6.14
CA VAL A 82 -5.65 10.42 7.01
C VAL A 82 -4.13 10.22 7.09
N ILE A 83 -3.70 8.97 7.30
CA ILE A 83 -2.28 8.64 7.46
C ILE A 83 -1.53 8.93 6.15
N ILE A 84 -2.05 8.45 5.01
CA ILE A 84 -1.46 8.70 3.68
C ILE A 84 -1.39 10.20 3.39
N PHE A 85 -2.42 10.97 3.75
CA PHE A 85 -2.43 12.41 3.54
C PHE A 85 -1.31 13.10 4.32
N LYS A 86 -1.13 12.75 5.60
CA LYS A 86 -0.06 13.29 6.43
C LYS A 86 1.33 12.97 5.83
N ILE A 87 1.54 11.73 5.40
CA ILE A 87 2.79 11.32 4.75
C ILE A 87 3.04 12.12 3.48
N GLY A 88 2.03 12.22 2.61
CA GLY A 88 2.13 12.99 1.36
C GLY A 88 2.42 14.47 1.61
N PHE A 89 1.82 15.03 2.66
CA PHE A 89 2.07 16.41 3.09
C PHE A 89 3.50 16.59 3.63
N ASP A 90 4.00 15.66 4.44
CA ASP A 90 5.37 15.67 4.95
C ASP A 90 6.39 15.54 3.79
N MET A 91 6.09 14.74 2.76
CA MET A 91 6.89 14.65 1.52
C MET A 91 6.84 15.95 0.70
N LEU A 92 5.67 16.58 0.58
CA LEU A 92 5.53 17.86 -0.11
C LEU A 92 6.38 18.95 0.55
N GLN A 93 6.49 18.92 1.89
CA GLN A 93 7.35 19.81 2.66
C GLN A 93 8.84 19.43 2.63
N ALA A 94 9.22 18.39 1.89
CA ALA A 94 10.58 17.85 1.83
C ALA A 94 11.16 17.43 3.20
N ARG A 95 10.29 17.04 4.15
CA ARG A 95 10.72 16.59 5.50
C ARG A 95 11.42 15.23 5.50
N TYR A 96 11.32 14.48 4.41
CA TYR A 96 11.98 13.17 4.23
C TYR A 96 13.35 13.27 3.56
N THR A 97 13.87 14.48 3.29
CA THR A 97 15.24 14.63 2.77
C THR A 97 16.22 14.35 3.91
N PRO A 98 17.00 13.25 3.90
CA PRO A 98 17.89 12.95 4.99
C PRO A 98 19.06 13.93 4.98
N MET A 99 19.06 14.85 5.94
CA MET A 99 20.23 15.68 6.24
C MET A 99 21.23 14.79 6.98
N LYS A 100 22.18 14.18 6.24
CA LYS A 100 23.37 13.48 6.77
C LYS A 100 23.12 12.64 8.04
N LEU A 101 22.37 11.55 7.91
CA LEU A 101 22.22 10.55 8.97
C LEU A 101 23.57 9.84 9.24
N LYS A 102 23.89 9.57 10.51
CA LYS A 102 25.02 8.67 10.87
C LYS A 102 24.66 7.22 10.55
N ASP A 103 25.65 6.35 10.32
CA ASP A 103 25.44 4.94 9.92
C ASP A 103 24.49 4.14 10.83
N GLU A 104 24.46 4.45 12.13
CA GLU A 104 23.52 3.82 13.08
C GLU A 104 22.06 4.30 12.91
N GLU A 105 21.85 5.55 12.50
CA GLU A 105 20.52 6.12 12.27
C GLU A 105 19.92 5.65 10.95
N ILE A 106 20.75 5.26 9.97
CA ILE A 106 20.32 4.73 8.66
C ILE A 106 19.59 3.40 8.83
N LYS A 107 20.06 2.51 9.72
CA LYS A 107 19.37 1.23 9.99
C LYS A 107 17.99 1.44 10.62
N THR A 108 17.90 2.28 11.65
CA THR A 108 16.63 2.58 12.31
C THR A 108 15.66 3.23 11.33
N TYR A 109 16.13 4.18 10.53
CA TYR A 109 15.33 4.82 9.48
C TYR A 109 14.89 3.83 8.40
N ALA A 110 15.77 2.93 7.95
CA ALA A 110 15.43 1.88 6.98
C ALA A 110 14.33 0.94 7.51
N ASP A 111 14.37 0.61 8.79
CA ASP A 111 13.39 -0.25 9.45
C ASP A 111 12.04 0.46 9.53
N ASP A 112 12.06 1.72 9.96
CA ASP A 112 10.86 2.57 10.03
C ASP A 112 10.22 2.74 8.65
N ILE A 113 10.95 3.19 7.62
CA ILE A 113 10.36 3.42 6.30
C ILE A 113 9.88 2.13 5.63
N SER A 114 10.53 1.00 5.91
CA SER A 114 10.14 -0.30 5.34
C SER A 114 8.79 -0.77 5.87
N ILE A 115 8.44 -0.42 7.11
CA ILE A 115 7.17 -0.75 7.74
C ILE A 115 6.14 0.36 7.49
N THR A 116 6.47 1.61 7.82
CA THR A 116 5.62 2.77 7.65
C THR A 116 6.39 3.91 6.96
N PRO A 117 5.97 4.37 5.78
CA PRO A 117 4.69 4.10 5.13
C PRO A 117 4.72 3.02 4.04
N LEU A 118 5.89 2.50 3.69
CA LEU A 118 6.07 1.72 2.47
C LEU A 118 5.30 0.40 2.50
N ALA A 119 5.42 -0.38 3.57
CA ALA A 119 4.62 -1.58 3.68
C ALA A 119 3.15 -1.29 4.00
N ILE A 120 2.93 -0.45 5.01
CA ILE A 120 1.63 0.02 5.48
C ILE A 120 1.71 1.54 5.62
N PRO A 121 0.86 2.34 4.96
CA PRO A 121 -0.32 1.97 4.17
C PRO A 121 -0.10 1.93 2.65
N MET A 122 1.12 2.01 2.11
CA MET A 122 1.29 2.15 0.66
C MET A 122 1.06 0.85 -0.11
N LEU A 123 1.89 -0.17 0.10
CA LEU A 123 1.78 -1.43 -0.63
C LEU A 123 0.58 -2.28 -0.16
N CYS A 124 0.35 -2.31 1.16
CA CYS A 124 -0.81 -2.93 1.81
C CYS A 124 -1.77 -1.85 2.31
N GLY A 125 -2.34 -1.09 1.37
CA GLY A 125 -3.24 0.00 1.69
C GLY A 125 -4.65 -0.44 2.11
N PRO A 126 -5.45 0.49 2.65
CA PRO A 126 -6.80 0.20 3.10
C PRO A 126 -7.72 -0.29 1.98
N GLY A 127 -7.48 0.15 0.74
CA GLY A 127 -8.16 -0.38 -0.45
C GLY A 127 -7.85 -1.85 -0.70
N ALA A 128 -6.57 -2.23 -0.66
CA ALA A 128 -6.12 -3.61 -0.81
C ALA A 128 -6.65 -4.50 0.33
N ILE A 129 -6.59 -4.03 1.58
CA ILE A 129 -7.12 -4.76 2.75
C ILE A 129 -8.64 -4.98 2.61
N ALA A 130 -9.41 -3.93 2.32
CA ALA A 130 -10.84 -4.04 2.13
C ALA A 130 -11.20 -5.00 0.98
N ASN A 131 -10.49 -4.89 -0.15
CA ASN A 131 -10.72 -5.76 -1.31
C ASN A 131 -10.37 -7.22 -1.02
N ALA A 132 -9.28 -7.46 -0.27
CA ALA A 132 -8.89 -8.81 0.12
C ALA A 132 -9.91 -9.48 1.04
N ILE A 133 -10.49 -8.72 1.97
CA ILE A 133 -11.57 -9.22 2.84
C ILE A 133 -12.81 -9.58 2.01
N VAL A 134 -13.22 -8.73 1.07
CA VAL A 134 -14.39 -8.96 0.20
C VAL A 134 -14.16 -10.18 -0.71
N LEU A 135 -13.03 -10.24 -1.43
CA LEU A 135 -12.73 -11.38 -2.30
C LEU A 135 -12.60 -12.71 -1.52
N MET A 136 -12.18 -12.66 -0.26
CA MET A 136 -12.15 -13.83 0.61
C MET A 136 -13.56 -14.27 1.05
N GLN A 137 -14.52 -13.34 1.15
CA GLN A 137 -15.94 -13.65 1.38
C GLN A 137 -16.60 -14.28 0.16
N ASP A 138 -16.32 -13.74 -1.01
CA ASP A 138 -16.86 -14.22 -2.29
C ASP A 138 -16.25 -15.57 -2.71
N ALA A 139 -15.09 -15.93 -2.16
CA ALA A 139 -14.45 -17.22 -2.39
C ALA A 139 -15.14 -18.35 -1.59
N HIS A 140 -16.17 -18.96 -2.18
CA HIS A 140 -16.95 -20.04 -1.55
C HIS A 140 -16.23 -21.41 -1.55
N THR A 141 -15.37 -21.68 -2.54
CA THR A 141 -14.64 -22.94 -2.66
C THR A 141 -13.20 -22.83 -2.15
N ILE A 142 -12.62 -23.97 -1.75
CA ILE A 142 -11.20 -24.04 -1.35
C ILE A 142 -10.29 -23.60 -2.51
N GLU A 143 -10.64 -23.97 -3.74
CA GLU A 143 -9.89 -23.62 -4.96
C GLU A 143 -9.86 -22.11 -5.20
N MET A 144 -10.97 -21.39 -4.98
CA MET A 144 -11.01 -19.93 -5.08
C MET A 144 -10.16 -19.29 -3.98
N LYS A 145 -10.21 -19.79 -2.75
CA LYS A 145 -9.37 -19.29 -1.65
C LYS A 145 -7.89 -19.49 -1.92
N SER A 146 -7.48 -20.67 -2.40
CA SER A 146 -6.08 -20.92 -2.78
C SER A 146 -5.65 -20.04 -3.96
N THR A 147 -6.55 -19.79 -4.92
CA THR A 147 -6.30 -18.90 -6.04
C THR A 147 -6.08 -17.46 -5.57
N LEU A 148 -6.92 -16.95 -4.67
CA LEU A 148 -6.76 -15.62 -4.08
C LEU A 148 -5.39 -15.46 -3.41
N ILE A 149 -5.02 -16.41 -2.54
CA ILE A 149 -3.73 -16.39 -1.82
C ILE A 149 -2.56 -16.48 -2.81
N GLY A 150 -2.66 -17.36 -3.81
CA GLY A 150 -1.65 -17.50 -4.86
C GLY A 150 -1.47 -16.22 -5.67
N MET A 151 -2.57 -15.53 -6.01
CA MET A 151 -2.52 -14.25 -6.73
C MET A 151 -1.94 -13.12 -5.87
N ILE A 152 -2.28 -13.04 -4.59
CA ILE A 152 -1.67 -12.10 -3.65
C ILE A 152 -0.15 -12.32 -3.60
N ALA A 153 0.29 -13.57 -3.42
CA ALA A 153 1.71 -13.92 -3.39
C ALA A 153 2.41 -13.54 -4.70
N LEU A 154 1.77 -13.82 -5.85
CA LEU A 154 2.28 -13.45 -7.17
C LEU A 154 2.45 -11.93 -7.32
N ILE A 155 1.46 -11.14 -6.91
CA ILE A 155 1.51 -9.67 -6.99
C ILE A 155 2.63 -9.11 -6.11
N TYR A 156 2.79 -9.60 -4.88
CA TYR A 156 3.89 -9.15 -4.02
C TYR A 156 5.26 -9.60 -4.54
N PHE A 157 5.34 -10.76 -5.18
CA PHE A 157 6.56 -11.20 -5.87
C PHE A 157 6.89 -10.29 -7.07
N ILE A 158 5.91 -9.95 -7.90
CA ILE A 158 6.07 -9.00 -9.00
C ILE A 158 6.49 -7.63 -8.45
N THR A 159 5.83 -7.15 -7.40
CA THR A 159 6.15 -5.89 -6.72
C THR A 159 7.60 -5.88 -6.22
N PHE A 160 8.05 -6.98 -5.62
CA PHE A 160 9.45 -7.15 -5.21
C PHE A 160 10.41 -7.02 -6.38
N LEU A 161 10.14 -7.67 -7.51
CA LEU A 161 10.99 -7.56 -8.71
C LEU A 161 11.01 -6.14 -9.27
N ILE A 162 9.86 -5.47 -9.31
CA ILE A 162 9.68 -4.11 -9.80
C ILE A 162 10.49 -3.12 -8.95
N LEU A 163 10.34 -3.15 -7.62
CA LEU A 163 11.08 -2.27 -6.70
C LEU A 163 12.57 -2.62 -6.64
N ARG A 164 12.92 -3.89 -6.77
CA ARG A 164 14.31 -4.33 -6.88
C ARG A 164 14.97 -3.81 -8.15
N ALA A 165 14.25 -3.79 -9.27
CA ALA A 165 14.75 -3.22 -10.53
C ALA A 165 14.86 -1.70 -10.45
N SER A 166 13.95 -1.04 -9.72
CA SER A 166 13.93 0.41 -9.60
C SER A 166 15.16 0.97 -8.88
N THR A 167 15.86 0.19 -8.04
CA THR A 167 17.11 0.65 -7.39
C THR A 167 18.18 1.11 -8.38
N ARG A 168 18.15 0.60 -9.63
CA ARG A 168 19.07 1.04 -10.70
C ARG A 168 18.73 2.42 -11.26
N LEU A 169 17.46 2.86 -11.15
CA LEU A 169 16.98 4.14 -11.67
C LEU A 169 17.45 5.33 -10.81
N VAL A 170 17.84 5.12 -9.56
CA VAL A 170 18.33 6.20 -8.66
C VAL A 170 19.50 6.97 -9.27
N LYS A 171 20.41 6.27 -9.97
CA LYS A 171 21.63 6.87 -10.53
C LYS A 171 21.35 7.95 -11.60
N ILE A 172 20.13 8.01 -12.12
CA ILE A 172 19.71 8.94 -13.18
C ILE A 172 19.08 10.21 -12.58
N LEU A 173 18.51 10.14 -11.37
CA LEU A 173 17.64 11.19 -10.80
C LEU A 173 18.39 12.40 -10.25
N GLY A 174 19.63 12.23 -9.76
CA GLY A 174 20.41 13.32 -9.14
C GLY A 174 19.73 13.94 -7.91
N GLU A 175 20.40 14.90 -7.25
CA GLU A 175 19.90 15.52 -6.01
C GLU A 175 18.69 16.45 -6.27
N THR A 176 18.77 17.27 -7.32
CA THR A 176 17.69 18.18 -7.73
C THR A 176 16.45 17.42 -8.21
N GLY A 177 16.63 16.37 -9.02
CA GLY A 177 15.52 15.55 -9.52
C GLY A 177 14.84 14.77 -8.39
N ASN A 178 15.61 14.31 -7.40
CA ASN A 178 15.03 13.66 -6.22
C ASN A 178 14.14 14.61 -5.39
N ASN A 179 14.56 15.86 -5.18
CA ASN A 179 13.74 16.86 -4.48
C ASN A 179 12.44 17.19 -5.23
N VAL A 180 12.49 17.31 -6.55
CA VAL A 180 11.29 17.51 -7.38
C VAL A 180 10.37 16.29 -7.29
N MET A 181 10.94 15.09 -7.41
CA MET A 181 10.18 13.84 -7.32
C MET A 181 9.53 13.64 -5.95
N MET A 182 10.20 14.00 -4.86
CA MET A 182 9.62 13.95 -3.52
C MET A 182 8.34 14.80 -3.41
N ARG A 183 8.38 16.02 -3.94
CA ARG A 183 7.23 16.93 -3.94
C ARG A 183 6.09 16.40 -4.81
N LEU A 184 6.41 15.94 -6.02
CA LEU A 184 5.42 15.36 -6.93
C LEU A 184 4.77 14.11 -6.32
N MET A 185 5.55 13.24 -5.70
CA MET A 185 5.03 12.06 -5.02
C MET A 185 4.20 12.40 -3.79
N GLY A 186 4.59 13.44 -3.05
CA GLY A 186 3.78 13.98 -1.96
C GLY A 186 2.39 14.39 -2.44
N LEU A 187 2.31 15.11 -3.56
CA LEU A 187 1.03 15.46 -4.19
C LEU A 187 0.23 14.22 -4.60
N ILE A 188 0.87 13.22 -5.23
CA ILE A 188 0.20 11.98 -5.64
C ILE A 188 -0.36 11.22 -4.43
N LEU A 189 0.39 11.12 -3.33
CA LEU A 189 -0.08 10.46 -2.12
C LEU A 189 -1.26 11.20 -1.49
N MET A 190 -1.22 12.53 -1.47
CA MET A 190 -2.35 13.33 -1.00
C MET A 190 -3.61 13.09 -1.86
N VAL A 191 -3.46 12.92 -3.18
CA VAL A 191 -4.58 12.54 -4.06
C VAL A 191 -5.10 11.14 -3.73
N ILE A 192 -4.21 10.14 -3.58
CA ILE A 192 -4.59 8.77 -3.19
C ILE A 192 -5.32 8.76 -1.83
N ALA A 193 -4.88 9.59 -0.89
CA ALA A 193 -5.53 9.76 0.38
C ALA A 193 -6.96 10.28 0.23
N VAL A 194 -7.16 11.33 -0.59
CA VAL A 194 -8.49 11.87 -0.88
C VAL A 194 -9.38 10.81 -1.52
N GLU A 195 -8.88 10.02 -2.46
CA GLU A 195 -9.61 8.88 -3.05
C GLU A 195 -10.03 7.85 -2.00
N CYS A 196 -9.15 7.53 -1.04
CA CYS A 196 -9.48 6.65 0.08
C CYS A 196 -10.56 7.25 0.99
N PHE A 197 -10.47 8.55 1.30
CA PHE A 197 -11.48 9.27 2.07
C PHE A 197 -12.85 9.23 1.37
N VAL A 198 -12.92 9.63 0.11
CA VAL A 198 -14.17 9.68 -0.65
C VAL A 198 -14.76 8.27 -0.82
N SER A 199 -13.93 7.27 -1.11
CA SER A 199 -14.35 5.88 -1.24
C SER A 199 -14.89 5.28 0.06
N GLY A 200 -14.42 5.75 1.21
CA GLY A 200 -14.98 5.37 2.52
C GLY A 200 -16.20 6.19 2.91
N LEU A 201 -16.23 7.49 2.62
CA LEU A 201 -17.27 8.42 3.05
C LEU A 201 -18.56 8.29 2.21
N LYS A 202 -18.44 8.13 0.89
CA LYS A 202 -19.58 8.01 -0.03
C LYS A 202 -20.59 6.94 0.39
N PRO A 203 -20.21 5.68 0.67
CA PRO A 203 -21.17 4.65 1.08
C PRO A 203 -21.83 4.97 2.44
N ILE A 204 -21.13 5.65 3.36
CA ILE A 204 -21.69 6.06 4.65
C ILE A 204 -22.77 7.14 4.45
N LEU A 205 -22.48 8.18 3.66
CA LEU A 205 -23.43 9.26 3.38
C LEU A 205 -24.68 8.77 2.65
N VAL A 206 -24.51 7.88 1.66
CA VAL A 206 -25.65 7.29 0.93
C VAL A 206 -26.52 6.44 1.88
N GLY A 207 -25.92 5.74 2.84
CA GLY A 207 -26.66 5.01 3.88
C GLY A 207 -27.54 5.94 4.72
N ILE A 208 -26.96 7.02 5.25
CA ILE A 208 -27.67 8.01 6.06
C ILE A 208 -28.83 8.66 5.29
N LEU A 209 -28.59 9.04 4.02
CA LEU A 209 -29.63 9.66 3.19
C LEU A 209 -30.80 8.69 2.91
N LYS A 210 -30.52 7.41 2.70
CA LYS A 210 -31.59 6.42 2.49
C LYS A 210 -32.42 6.16 3.75
N GLU A 211 -31.79 6.14 4.92
CA GLU A 211 -32.51 6.03 6.19
C GLU A 211 -33.35 7.27 6.49
N GLY A 212 -32.88 8.47 6.15
CA GLY A 212 -33.65 9.70 6.34
C GLY A 212 -34.77 9.94 5.31
N MET A 213 -34.82 9.15 4.22
CA MET A 213 -35.87 9.20 3.20
C MET A 213 -36.96 8.13 3.40
N MET A 214 -36.76 7.17 4.32
CA MET A 214 -37.76 6.20 4.77
C MET A 214 -38.46 6.70 6.03
#